data_AF-A0AAE6UYT2-F1
#
_entry.id   AF-A0AAE6UYT2-F1
#
_cell.length_a   1.000
_cell.length_b   1.000
_cell.length_c   1.000
_cell.angle_alpha   90.00
_cell.angle_beta   90.00
_cell.angle_gamma   90.00
#
_symmetry.space_group_name_H-M   'P 1'
#
loop_
_entity.id
_entity.type
_entity.pdbx_description
1 polymer ?
#
loop_
_entity_poly.entity_id
_entity_poly.type
_entity_poly.pdbx_seq_one_letter_code
_entity_poly.pdbx_strand_id
1 'polypeptide(L)'
;MQGNQLRKNTAGVVIHNDIKKYLFLNIPMIINKENGMIYEVLNVGFCTNDAVAIITTDDFATTRVNAPIITVKNNDGSIQIYRLPLELEHWVISCMRSASAGKNPFPCKVAFGIINNKFYVEFK
;
A
#
# COMPACT_ATOMS: atom_id res chain seq x y z
N MET A 1 -32.47 -10.43 2.62
CA MET A 1 -31.21 -11.22 2.60
C MET A 1 -30.45 -10.86 1.32
N GLN A 2 -29.49 -9.94 1.39
CA GLN A 2 -28.66 -9.56 0.23
C GLN A 2 -27.52 -10.57 0.11
N GLY A 3 -27.60 -11.45 -0.89
CA GLY A 3 -26.54 -12.42 -1.18
C GLY A 3 -25.28 -11.72 -1.66
N ASN A 4 -24.13 -12.11 -1.11
CA ASN A 4 -22.80 -11.74 -1.60
C ASN A 4 -22.68 -12.09 -3.09
N GLN A 5 -22.82 -11.10 -3.97
CA GLN A 5 -22.54 -11.29 -5.39
C GLN A 5 -21.02 -11.36 -5.60
N LEU A 6 -20.51 -12.56 -5.88
CA LEU A 6 -19.14 -12.82 -6.33
C LEU A 6 -18.92 -12.12 -7.68
N ARG A 7 -18.35 -10.92 -7.68
CA ARG A 7 -17.99 -10.16 -8.89
C ARG A 7 -16.94 -10.94 -9.68
N LYS A 8 -17.00 -10.91 -11.02
CA LYS A 8 -16.04 -11.55 -11.93
C LYS A 8 -15.46 -10.51 -12.91
N ASN A 9 -14.18 -10.63 -13.30
CA ASN A 9 -13.57 -9.76 -14.30
C ASN A 9 -14.02 -10.12 -15.73
N THR A 10 -13.58 -9.37 -16.75
CA THR A 10 -13.90 -9.63 -18.17
C THR A 10 -13.52 -11.03 -18.63
N ALA A 11 -12.59 -11.69 -17.95
CA ALA A 11 -12.18 -13.07 -18.17
C ALA A 11 -12.93 -14.10 -17.30
N GLY A 12 -13.97 -13.68 -16.56
CA GLY A 12 -14.80 -14.56 -15.73
C GLY A 12 -14.20 -14.96 -14.38
N VAL A 13 -13.06 -14.38 -13.97
CA VAL A 13 -12.38 -14.68 -12.71
C VAL A 13 -12.99 -13.89 -11.57
N VAL A 14 -13.35 -14.56 -10.47
CA VAL A 14 -13.92 -13.90 -9.28
C VAL A 14 -12.94 -12.86 -8.73
N ILE A 15 -13.38 -11.61 -8.69
CA ILE A 15 -12.64 -10.48 -8.14
C ILE A 15 -12.88 -10.45 -6.63
N HIS A 16 -11.85 -10.82 -5.88
CA HIS A 16 -11.85 -10.71 -4.43
C HIS A 16 -11.44 -9.30 -4.02
N ASN A 17 -12.41 -8.39 -3.88
CA ASN A 17 -12.21 -7.00 -3.43
C ASN A 17 -12.21 -6.85 -1.90
N ASP A 18 -11.77 -7.85 -1.13
CA ASP A 18 -11.82 -7.75 0.32
C ASP A 18 -10.53 -7.16 0.89
N ILE A 19 -10.52 -5.83 1.01
CA ILE A 19 -9.43 -5.08 1.64
C ILE A 19 -9.19 -5.47 3.10
N LYS A 20 -10.19 -6.06 3.78
CA LYS A 20 -10.04 -6.57 5.16
C LYS A 20 -9.17 -7.83 5.23
N LYS A 21 -8.92 -8.49 4.09
CA LYS A 21 -8.04 -9.65 4.01
C LYS A 21 -6.59 -9.33 4.38
N TYR A 22 -6.16 -8.07 4.19
CA TYR A 22 -4.78 -7.66 4.44
C TYR A 22 -4.62 -7.12 5.85
N LEU A 23 -3.58 -7.57 6.56
CA LEU A 23 -3.20 -7.02 7.85
C LEU A 23 -2.60 -5.63 7.69
N PHE A 24 -2.62 -4.81 8.74
CA PHE A 24 -1.86 -3.57 8.73
C PHE A 24 -0.36 -3.87 8.88
N LEU A 25 0.48 -3.10 8.20
CA LEU A 25 1.93 -3.17 8.39
C LEU A 25 2.24 -2.78 9.84
N ASN A 26 3.09 -3.56 10.50
CA ASN A 26 3.54 -3.22 11.85
C ASN A 26 4.50 -2.01 11.78
N ILE A 27 4.09 -0.86 12.31
CA ILE A 27 4.94 0.34 12.33
C ILE A 27 5.16 0.73 13.80
N PRO A 28 6.36 0.54 14.36
CA PRO A 28 6.59 0.80 15.78
C PRO A 28 6.73 2.30 16.08
N MET A 29 6.40 2.68 17.32
CA MET A 29 6.79 3.96 17.87
C MET A 29 8.27 3.93 18.24
N ILE A 30 9.04 4.93 17.80
CA ILE A 30 10.50 4.96 17.91
C ILE A 30 10.99 6.33 18.40
N ILE A 31 12.18 6.36 19.02
CA ILE A 31 12.78 7.59 19.57
C ILE A 31 13.43 8.43 18.47
N ASN A 32 14.13 7.77 17.53
CA ASN A 32 14.86 8.40 16.43
C ASN A 32 14.63 7.61 15.14
N LYS A 33 14.98 8.19 13.98
CA LYS A 33 14.78 7.55 12.66
C LYS A 33 15.68 6.33 12.43
N GLU A 34 16.82 6.27 13.12
CA GLU A 34 17.78 5.16 13.02
C GLU A 34 17.18 3.85 13.53
N ASN A 35 16.25 3.92 14.48
CA ASN A 35 15.55 2.78 15.06
C ASN A 35 14.32 2.34 14.23
N GLY A 36 14.14 2.85 13.01
CA GLY A 36 13.01 2.49 12.15
C GLY A 36 13.00 1.00 11.79
N MET A 37 11.81 0.40 11.75
CA MET A 37 11.62 -0.97 11.32
C MET A 37 11.83 -1.07 9.80
N ILE A 38 12.80 -1.89 9.38
CA ILE A 38 13.18 -2.02 7.98
C ILE A 38 12.40 -3.17 7.34
N TYR A 39 11.77 -2.88 6.21
CA TYR A 39 11.08 -3.85 5.36
C TYR A 39 11.74 -3.91 3.97
N GLU A 40 11.86 -5.12 3.41
CA GLU A 40 12.20 -5.31 1.99
C GLU A 40 10.93 -5.10 1.15
N VAL A 41 10.80 -3.93 0.55
CA VAL A 41 9.59 -3.52 -0.18
C VAL A 41 9.77 -3.84 -1.66
N LEU A 42 8.82 -4.61 -2.20
CA LEU A 42 8.80 -5.00 -3.61
C LEU A 42 7.96 -4.07 -4.46
N ASN A 43 6.86 -3.54 -3.92
CA ASN A 43 6.00 -2.58 -4.59
C ASN A 43 5.08 -1.87 -3.58
N VAL A 44 4.52 -0.74 -3.98
CA VAL A 44 3.47 0.00 -3.26
C VAL A 44 2.33 0.34 -4.20
N GLY A 45 1.14 0.57 -3.66
CA GLY A 45 0.01 1.00 -4.46
C GLY A 45 -1.25 1.17 -3.64
N PHE A 46 -2.39 1.08 -4.32
CA PHE A 46 -3.70 1.18 -3.69
C PHE A 46 -4.53 -0.06 -3.98
N CYS A 47 -5.26 -0.52 -2.97
CA CYS A 47 -6.32 -1.51 -3.14
C CYS A 47 -7.65 -0.76 -3.28
N THR A 48 -8.34 -0.96 -4.41
CA THR A 48 -9.65 -0.37 -4.70
C THR A 48 -10.76 -1.32 -4.23
N ASN A 49 -11.78 -0.81 -3.56
CA ASN A 49 -12.96 -1.62 -3.22
C ASN A 49 -13.99 -1.69 -4.36
N ASP A 50 -13.91 -0.78 -5.35
CA ASP A 50 -14.95 -0.65 -6.38
C ASP A 50 -14.43 -0.71 -7.82
N ALA A 51 -15.25 -1.28 -8.70
CA ALA A 51 -14.94 -1.54 -10.11
C ALA A 51 -15.09 -0.29 -11.01
N VAL A 52 -15.38 0.88 -10.42
CA VAL A 52 -15.64 2.15 -11.15
C VAL A 52 -14.50 3.16 -10.97
N ALA A 53 -13.50 2.88 -10.13
CA ALA A 53 -12.33 3.73 -10.03
C ALA A 53 -11.40 3.49 -11.24
N ILE A 54 -11.78 4.05 -12.39
CA ILE A 54 -10.82 4.41 -13.43
C ILE A 54 -9.78 5.26 -12.71
N ILE A 55 -8.53 4.79 -12.67
CA ILE A 55 -7.40 5.64 -12.28
C ILE A 55 -7.23 6.64 -13.43
N THR A 56 -8.08 7.66 -13.50
CA THR A 56 -7.80 8.79 -14.36
C THR A 56 -6.64 9.53 -13.69
N THR A 57 -5.56 9.74 -14.44
CA THR A 57 -4.33 10.35 -13.93
C THR A 57 -4.52 11.81 -13.47
N ASP A 58 -5.70 12.38 -13.68
CA ASP A 58 -6.10 13.73 -13.32
C ASP A 58 -6.85 13.83 -11.98
N ASP A 59 -7.50 12.77 -11.51
CA ASP A 59 -8.42 12.81 -10.36
C ASP A 59 -7.86 12.04 -9.16
N PHE A 60 -6.67 12.43 -8.71
CA PHE A 60 -6.11 12.05 -7.39
C PHE A 60 -6.85 12.75 -6.23
N ALA A 61 -8.10 13.18 -6.43
CA ALA A 61 -8.93 13.76 -5.40
C ALA A 61 -9.45 12.64 -4.48
N THR A 62 -8.72 12.41 -3.38
CA THR A 62 -9.11 11.94 -2.02
C THR A 62 -10.45 11.20 -1.79
N THR A 63 -10.96 10.46 -2.76
CA THR A 63 -12.13 9.62 -2.60
C THR A 63 -11.68 8.44 -1.75
N ARG A 64 -12.22 8.39 -0.52
CA ARG A 64 -11.96 7.44 0.59
C ARG A 64 -12.23 5.95 0.27
N VAL A 65 -12.12 5.56 -1.00
CA VAL A 65 -12.47 4.26 -1.57
C VAL A 65 -11.24 3.33 -1.65
N ASN A 66 -10.03 3.91 -1.64
CA ASN A 66 -8.78 3.19 -1.91
C ASN A 66 -7.87 3.19 -0.68
N ALA A 67 -7.46 2.01 -0.17
CA ALA A 67 -6.48 1.97 0.93
C ALA A 67 -5.06 1.81 0.38
N PRO A 68 -4.09 2.56 0.92
CA PRO A 68 -2.69 2.38 0.56
C PRO A 68 -2.23 1.00 1.02
N ILE A 69 -1.50 0.31 0.16
CA ILE A 69 -0.97 -1.03 0.39
C ILE A 69 0.51 -1.10 0.03
N ILE A 70 1.19 -2.06 0.63
CA ILE A 70 2.59 -2.37 0.41
C ILE A 70 2.78 -3.87 0.26
N THR A 71 3.60 -4.26 -0.70
CA THR A 71 4.03 -5.64 -0.88
C THR A 71 5.44 -5.77 -0.30
N VAL A 72 5.57 -6.59 0.72
CA VAL A 72 6.81 -6.81 1.47
C VAL A 72 7.26 -8.26 1.28
N LYS A 73 8.58 -8.44 1.13
CA LYS A 73 9.22 -9.74 1.25
C LYS A 73 9.72 -9.92 2.67
N ASN A 74 9.27 -10.97 3.32
CA ASN A 74 9.70 -11.33 4.68
C ASN A 74 11.03 -12.09 4.63
N ASN A 75 11.69 -12.19 5.80
CA ASN A 75 12.98 -12.86 5.94
C ASN A 75 12.94 -14.35 5.58
N ASP A 76 11.78 -15.00 5.71
CA ASP A 76 11.56 -16.40 5.31
C ASP A 76 11.35 -16.57 3.79
N GLY A 77 11.43 -15.47 3.02
CA GLY A 77 11.20 -15.43 1.58
C GLY A 77 9.73 -15.31 1.18
N SER A 78 8.78 -15.33 2.13
CA SER A 78 7.36 -15.17 1.83
C SER A 78 7.05 -13.73 1.40
N ILE A 79 6.13 -13.58 0.45
CA ILE A 79 5.66 -12.28 -0.03
C ILE A 79 4.28 -12.04 0.56
N GLN A 80 4.11 -10.91 1.24
CA GLN A 80 2.86 -10.54 1.87
C GLN A 80 2.46 -9.10 1.52
N ILE A 81 1.15 -8.88 1.45
CA ILE A 81 0.57 -7.56 1.21
C ILE A 81 0.01 -7.04 2.53
N TYR A 82 0.40 -5.83 2.89
CA TYR A 82 -0.08 -5.14 4.07
C TYR A 82 -0.81 -3.85 3.69
N ARG A 83 -1.80 -3.48 4.51
CA ARG A 83 -2.39 -2.13 4.50
C ARG A 83 -1.45 -1.17 5.20
N LEU A 84 -1.36 0.03 4.66
CA LEU A 84 -0.71 1.16 5.29
C LEU A 84 -1.76 2.08 5.94
N PRO A 85 -1.39 2.83 6.98
CA PRO A 85 -2.17 3.95 7.46
C PRO A 85 -2.41 5.00 6.36
N LEU A 86 -3.55 5.69 6.42
CA LEU A 86 -3.93 6.69 5.41
C LEU A 86 -2.95 7.87 5.37
N GLU A 87 -2.29 8.15 6.48
CA GLU A 87 -1.24 9.16 6.62
C GLU A 87 -0.05 8.92 5.68
N LEU A 88 0.13 7.69 5.16
CA LEU A 88 1.16 7.35 4.19
C LEU A 88 0.69 7.41 2.72
N GLU A 89 -0.54 7.83 2.46
CA GLU A 89 -1.11 7.94 1.10
C GLU A 89 -0.23 8.79 0.17
N HIS A 90 0.19 9.97 0.61
CA HIS A 90 1.04 10.86 -0.19
C HIS A 90 2.39 10.23 -0.55
N TRP A 91 2.98 9.45 0.36
CA TRP A 91 4.23 8.74 0.09
C TRP A 91 4.02 7.67 -0.99
N VAL A 92 2.94 6.88 -0.90
CA VAL A 92 2.58 5.89 -1.92
C VAL A 92 2.35 6.55 -3.28
N ILE A 93 1.58 7.65 -3.33
CA ILE A 93 1.35 8.42 -4.58
C ILE A 93 2.67 8.90 -5.17
N SER A 94 3.58 9.44 -4.35
CA SER A 94 4.88 9.90 -4.82
C SER A 94 5.70 8.76 -5.43
N CYS A 95 5.68 7.58 -4.83
CA CYS A 95 6.37 6.41 -5.37
C CYS A 95 5.78 5.97 -6.71
N MET A 96 4.45 5.92 -6.81
CA MET A 96 3.76 5.54 -8.05
C MET A 96 4.05 6.54 -9.18
N ARG A 97 4.03 7.85 -8.90
CA ARG A 97 4.40 8.89 -9.87
C ARG A 97 5.83 8.72 -10.37
N SER A 98 6.78 8.47 -9.47
CA SER A 98 8.17 8.18 -9.85
C SER A 98 8.29 6.92 -10.72
N ALA A 99 7.56 5.86 -10.38
CA ALA A 99 7.53 4.63 -11.17
C ALA A 99 6.95 4.85 -12.58
N SER A 100 5.86 5.62 -12.72
CA SER A 100 5.30 5.99 -14.03
C SER A 100 6.26 6.82 -14.87
N ALA A 101 7.16 7.58 -14.25
CA ALA A 101 8.24 8.31 -14.93
C ALA A 101 9.49 7.44 -15.21
N GLY A 102 9.41 6.11 -15.04
CA GLY A 102 10.51 5.17 -15.27
C GLY A 102 11.55 5.13 -14.14
N LYS A 103 11.31 5.82 -13.02
CA LYS A 103 12.19 5.89 -11.84
C LYS A 103 11.60 5.11 -10.67
N ASN A 104 11.25 3.85 -10.90
CA ASN A 104 10.67 3.00 -9.87
C ASN A 104 11.70 2.77 -8.74
N PRO A 105 11.42 3.18 -7.49
CA PRO A 105 12.37 2.98 -6.39
C PRO A 105 12.42 1.54 -5.88
N PHE A 106 11.55 0.64 -6.34
CA PHE A 106 11.46 -0.73 -5.85
C PHE A 106 12.08 -1.75 -6.83
N PRO A 107 12.62 -2.88 -6.31
CA PRO A 107 12.67 -3.28 -4.90
C PRO A 107 13.71 -2.51 -4.08
N CYS A 108 13.37 -2.14 -2.83
CA CYS A 108 14.26 -1.37 -1.94
C CYS A 108 13.93 -1.62 -0.47
N LYS A 109 14.91 -1.42 0.41
CA LYS A 109 14.70 -1.42 1.85
C LYS A 109 14.12 -0.08 2.29
N VAL A 110 13.04 -0.12 3.05
CA VAL A 110 12.38 1.08 3.55
C VAL A 110 12.22 0.97 5.05
N ALA A 111 12.67 2.00 5.77
CA ALA A 111 12.49 2.12 7.21
C ALA A 111 11.18 2.84 7.53
N PHE A 112 10.39 2.27 8.44
CA PHE A 112 9.13 2.82 8.93
C PHE A 112 9.19 3.06 10.43
N GLY A 113 8.57 4.14 10.89
CA GLY A 113 8.42 4.41 12.32
C GLY A 113 7.46 5.54 12.64
N ILE A 114 7.08 5.64 13.91
CA ILE A 114 6.27 6.74 14.44
C ILE A 114 7.12 7.51 15.47
N ILE A 115 7.36 8.81 15.23
CA ILE A 115 8.05 9.70 16.18
C ILE A 115 7.11 10.87 16.47
N ASN A 116 6.88 11.19 17.75
CA ASN A 116 5.96 12.27 18.16
C ASN A 116 4.59 12.19 17.46
N ASN A 117 4.02 10.98 17.38
CA ASN A 117 2.73 10.71 16.74
C ASN A 117 2.66 11.03 15.23
N LYS A 118 3.80 11.10 14.54
CA LYS A 118 3.90 11.27 13.08
C LYS A 118 4.60 10.09 12.45
N PHE A 119 4.10 9.65 11.30
CA PHE A 119 4.72 8.59 10.51
C PHE A 119 5.98 9.11 9.81
N TYR A 120 7.02 8.29 9.83
CA TYR A 120 8.29 8.50 9.13
C TYR A 120 8.55 7.31 8.23
N VAL A 121 8.93 7.62 7.00
CA VAL A 121 9.31 6.64 5.98
C VAL A 121 10.58 7.12 5.30
N GLU A 122 11.57 6.23 5.18
CA GLU A 122 12.88 6.54 4.60
C GLU A 122 13.39 5.38 3.75
N PHE A 123 13.82 5.66 2.52
CA PHE A 123 14.51 4.70 1.66
C PHE A 123 15.94 4.47 2.19
N LYS A 124 16.40 3.22 2.23
CA LYS A 124 17.72 2.81 2.73
C LYS A 124 18.60 2.23 1.62
#